data_AF-A0A8T6HA01-F1
#
_entry.id   AF-A0A8T6HA01-F1
#
_cell.length_a   1.000
_cell.length_b   1.000
_cell.length_c   1.000
_cell.angle_alpha   90.00
_cell.angle_beta   90.00
_cell.angle_gamma   90.00
#
_symmetry.space_group_name_H-M   'P 1'
#
loop_
_entity.id
_entity.type
_entity.pdbx_description
1 polymer ?
#
loop_
_entity_poly.entity_id
_entity_poly.type
_entity_poly.pdbx_seq_one_letter_code
_entity_poly.pdbx_strand_id
1 'polypeptide(L)'
;MDPRQQLTLLAASMTRDALVATGASEVSFEPPVAGSLATAFSANGSSGFMAACPLFDLAALQGDGPTLARKVGLEERLHAYGGRDLVLWLPPGAPLPDDADHAAGQVADAARDLEVGEKGEVAFKVDVAVRKTGSDGSYMSVLGGLSQQWARFTNQVMGEYQLDASNIYRLPEDEQKITQMVDFLVLVANGIRKEGVATTVKGEDTWRIQRLGGVEEPIVVCAPPTSVVDGRMVRRLMRRSLREADEVIGGASGFRIASMVTLANSLDRELVTTALRGIDPLLLADWDYMPLLVDGQTRTLLEPSAPLW
;
A
#
# COMPACT_ATOMS: atom_id res chain seq x y z
N MET A 1 -8.89 -15.54 -8.22
CA MET A 1 -8.02 -15.14 -9.36
C MET A 1 -6.57 -15.32 -8.93
N ASP A 2 -5.64 -15.60 -9.84
CA ASP A 2 -4.22 -15.74 -9.49
C ASP A 2 -3.62 -14.39 -9.05
N PRO A 3 -2.89 -14.30 -7.92
CA PRO A 3 -2.31 -13.05 -7.44
C PRO A 3 -1.42 -12.32 -8.46
N ARG A 4 -0.72 -13.04 -9.34
CA ARG A 4 0.08 -12.41 -10.40
C ARG A 4 -0.80 -11.70 -11.42
N GLN A 5 -1.88 -12.35 -11.86
CA GLN A 5 -2.83 -11.75 -12.81
C GLN A 5 -3.51 -10.51 -12.22
N GLN A 6 -3.95 -10.57 -10.96
CA GLN A 6 -4.53 -9.40 -10.26
C GLN A 6 -3.53 -8.25 -10.19
N LEU A 7 -2.27 -8.53 -9.84
CA LEU A 7 -1.23 -7.51 -9.78
C LEU A 7 -0.97 -6.87 -11.16
N THR A 8 -1.00 -7.66 -12.23
CA THR A 8 -0.85 -7.14 -13.60
C THR A 8 -2.02 -6.26 -14.01
N LEU A 9 -3.26 -6.62 -13.67
CA LEU A 9 -4.45 -5.79 -13.92
C LEU A 9 -4.38 -4.45 -13.17
N LEU A 10 -4.03 -4.51 -11.88
CA LEU A 10 -3.80 -3.32 -11.06
C LEU A 10 -2.72 -2.42 -11.68
N ALA A 11 -1.57 -3.01 -12.02
CA ALA A 11 -0.45 -2.28 -12.58
C ALA A 11 -0.82 -1.64 -13.92
N ALA A 12 -1.50 -2.37 -14.81
CA ALA A 12 -1.96 -1.89 -16.10
C ALA A 12 -2.88 -0.69 -15.96
N SER A 13 -3.87 -0.78 -15.06
CA SER A 13 -4.85 0.29 -14.89
C SER A 13 -4.24 1.55 -14.27
N MET A 14 -3.40 1.43 -13.24
CA MET A 14 -2.71 2.62 -12.69
C MET A 14 -1.65 3.19 -13.64
N THR A 15 -0.99 2.34 -14.43
CA THR A 15 -0.02 2.79 -15.45
C THR A 15 -0.73 3.52 -16.58
N ARG A 16 -1.93 3.07 -16.99
CA ARG A 16 -2.79 3.79 -17.93
C ARG A 16 -3.05 5.20 -17.42
N ASP A 17 -3.48 5.34 -16.18
CA ASP A 17 -3.82 6.64 -15.60
C ASP A 17 -2.57 7.53 -15.49
N ALA A 18 -1.40 6.95 -15.17
CA ALA A 18 -0.12 7.66 -15.16
C ALA A 18 0.30 8.15 -16.56
N LEU A 19 0.15 7.32 -17.60
CA LEU A 19 0.42 7.70 -18.99
C LEU A 19 -0.55 8.77 -19.50
N VAL A 20 -1.84 8.67 -19.14
CA VAL A 20 -2.82 9.72 -19.48
C VAL A 20 -2.44 11.04 -18.81
N ALA A 21 -1.95 11.01 -17.58
CA ALA A 21 -1.46 12.21 -16.88
C ALA A 21 -0.21 12.83 -17.53
N THR A 22 0.59 12.07 -18.28
CA THR A 22 1.71 12.62 -19.07
C THR A 22 1.27 13.13 -20.46
N GLY A 23 0.00 12.99 -20.81
CA GLY A 23 -0.58 13.47 -22.08
C GLY A 23 -0.84 12.39 -23.12
N ALA A 24 -0.62 11.11 -22.80
CA ALA A 24 -0.99 10.02 -23.70
C ALA A 24 -2.52 9.92 -23.83
N SER A 25 -3.00 9.51 -25.01
CA SER A 25 -4.40 9.24 -25.28
C SER A 25 -4.57 7.81 -25.82
N GLU A 26 -5.80 7.32 -25.83
CA GLU A 26 -6.14 5.97 -26.36
C GLU A 26 -5.32 4.83 -25.74
N VAL A 27 -4.87 5.00 -24.49
CA VAL A 27 -4.06 4.00 -23.79
C VAL A 27 -4.94 2.80 -23.44
N SER A 28 -4.59 1.64 -23.97
CA SER A 28 -5.27 0.38 -23.73
C SER A 28 -4.27 -0.73 -23.41
N PHE A 29 -4.66 -1.61 -22.50
CA PHE A 29 -3.90 -2.79 -22.13
C PHE A 29 -4.70 -4.02 -22.51
N GLU A 30 -4.03 -5.03 -23.06
CA GLU A 30 -4.66 -6.32 -23.29
C GLU A 30 -4.90 -7.03 -21.95
N PRO A 31 -5.89 -7.93 -21.86
CA PRO A 31 -6.07 -8.76 -20.68
C PRO A 31 -4.81 -9.61 -20.42
N PRO A 32 -4.27 -9.61 -19.19
CA PRO A 32 -3.08 -10.40 -18.90
C PRO A 32 -3.38 -11.89 -18.97
N VAL A 33 -2.44 -12.63 -19.56
CA VAL A 33 -2.46 -14.09 -19.55
C VAL A 33 -2.36 -14.60 -18.11
N ALA A 34 -3.11 -15.64 -17.77
CA ALA A 34 -3.05 -16.25 -16.43
C ALA A 34 -1.62 -16.63 -16.05
N GLY A 35 -1.19 -16.28 -14.83
CA GLY A 35 0.20 -16.51 -14.37
C GLY A 35 1.23 -15.47 -14.83
N SER A 36 0.88 -14.59 -15.76
CA SER A 36 1.79 -13.59 -16.32
C SER A 36 1.85 -12.32 -15.47
N LEU A 37 3.07 -11.83 -15.26
CA LEU A 37 3.35 -10.48 -14.75
C LEU A 37 3.47 -9.45 -15.88
N ALA A 38 3.15 -9.81 -17.12
CA ALA A 38 3.23 -8.91 -18.26
C ALA A 38 1.95 -8.92 -19.08
N THR A 39 1.68 -7.78 -19.72
CA THR A 39 0.63 -7.64 -20.73
C THR A 39 1.07 -6.70 -21.85
N ALA A 40 0.53 -6.93 -23.04
CA ALA A 40 0.70 -6.01 -24.16
C ALA A 40 -0.13 -4.74 -23.94
N PHE A 41 0.32 -3.64 -24.52
CA PHE A 41 -0.42 -2.39 -24.50
C PHE A 41 -0.29 -1.65 -25.83
N SER A 42 -1.21 -0.73 -26.07
CA SER A 42 -1.12 0.24 -27.14
C SER A 42 -1.48 1.63 -26.63
N ALA A 43 -0.81 2.65 -27.15
CA ALA A 43 -1.04 4.05 -26.86
C ALA A 43 -0.68 4.89 -28.08
N ASN A 44 -1.60 5.71 -28.59
CA ASN A 44 -1.37 6.63 -29.72
C ASN A 44 -0.66 5.99 -30.92
N GLY A 45 -1.07 4.77 -31.30
CA GLY A 45 -0.49 4.03 -32.44
C GLY A 45 0.87 3.36 -32.17
N SER A 46 1.45 3.57 -30.98
CA SER A 46 2.60 2.79 -30.50
C SER A 46 2.11 1.54 -29.77
N SER A 47 2.87 0.45 -29.87
CA SER A 47 2.61 -0.79 -29.14
C SER A 47 3.84 -1.23 -28.36
N GLY A 48 3.59 -2.02 -27.33
CA GLY A 48 4.63 -2.45 -26.43
C GLY A 48 4.14 -3.42 -25.37
N PHE A 49 4.96 -3.60 -24.34
CA PHE A 49 4.68 -4.47 -23.23
C PHE A 49 4.92 -3.76 -21.90
N MET A 50 4.03 -4.00 -20.95
CA MET A 50 4.20 -3.61 -19.57
C MET A 50 4.40 -4.85 -18.71
N ALA A 51 5.41 -4.82 -17.85
CA ALA A 51 5.63 -5.80 -16.81
C ALA A 51 5.36 -5.20 -15.43
N ALA A 52 4.48 -5.85 -14.67
CA ALA A 52 4.25 -5.57 -13.26
C ALA A 52 5.42 -6.11 -12.43
N CYS A 53 6.12 -5.21 -11.74
CA CYS A 53 7.31 -5.49 -10.95
C CYS A 53 6.98 -5.38 -9.45
N PRO A 54 6.53 -6.45 -8.77
CA PRO A 54 6.28 -6.40 -7.34
C PRO A 54 7.58 -6.14 -6.56
N LEU A 55 7.53 -5.16 -5.67
CA LEU A 55 8.59 -4.84 -4.72
C LEU A 55 8.23 -5.29 -3.29
N PHE A 56 7.45 -6.36 -3.22
CA PHE A 56 7.12 -7.15 -2.04
C PHE A 56 7.16 -8.64 -2.43
N ASP A 57 7.24 -9.53 -1.45
CA ASP A 57 7.45 -10.95 -1.73
C ASP A 57 6.14 -11.68 -2.08
N LEU A 58 5.78 -11.62 -3.37
CA LEU A 58 4.59 -12.30 -3.89
C LEU A 58 4.66 -13.82 -3.74
N ALA A 59 5.85 -14.41 -3.81
CA ALA A 59 6.05 -15.84 -3.59
C ALA A 59 5.84 -16.19 -2.11
N ALA A 60 6.28 -15.33 -1.18
CA ALA A 60 5.96 -15.51 0.23
C ALA A 60 4.45 -15.41 0.50
N LEU A 61 3.73 -14.51 -0.18
CA LEU A 61 2.26 -14.47 -0.10
C LEU A 61 1.62 -15.77 -0.58
N GLN A 62 2.11 -16.33 -1.70
CA GLN A 62 1.60 -17.60 -2.22
C GLN A 62 1.94 -18.80 -1.30
N GLY A 63 3.07 -18.74 -0.59
CA GLY A 63 3.47 -19.76 0.38
C GLY A 63 2.78 -19.63 1.74
N ASP A 64 2.28 -18.44 2.08
CA ASP A 64 1.55 -18.17 3.32
C ASP A 64 0.04 -18.45 3.16
N GLY A 65 -0.30 -19.74 3.24
CA GLY A 65 -1.68 -20.23 3.11
C GLY A 65 -2.72 -19.45 3.93
N PRO A 66 -2.48 -19.17 5.24
CA PRO A 66 -3.38 -18.34 6.05
C PRO A 66 -3.62 -16.94 5.48
N THR A 67 -2.57 -16.19 5.12
CA THR A 67 -2.72 -14.83 4.59
C THR A 67 -3.41 -14.85 3.23
N LEU A 68 -3.03 -15.80 2.34
CA LEU A 68 -3.67 -15.94 1.04
C LEU A 68 -5.16 -16.29 1.15
N ALA A 69 -5.52 -17.21 2.05
CA ALA A 69 -6.91 -17.59 2.28
C ALA A 69 -7.75 -16.42 2.78
N ARG A 70 -7.20 -15.60 3.70
CA ARG A 70 -7.87 -14.36 4.17
C ARG A 70 -8.02 -13.34 3.05
N LYS A 71 -7.00 -13.19 2.21
CA LYS A 71 -7.03 -12.27 1.06
C LYS A 71 -8.17 -12.66 0.12
N VAL A 72 -8.21 -13.93 -0.29
CA VAL A 72 -9.25 -14.47 -1.17
C VAL A 72 -10.64 -14.33 -0.52
N GLY A 73 -10.78 -14.69 0.75
CA GLY A 73 -12.05 -14.55 1.47
C GLY A 73 -12.52 -13.09 1.55
N LEU A 74 -11.62 -12.13 1.78
CA LEU A 74 -11.96 -10.71 1.78
C LEU A 74 -12.38 -10.23 0.38
N GLU A 75 -11.68 -10.64 -0.68
CA GLU A 75 -12.04 -10.31 -2.07
C GLU A 75 -13.42 -10.85 -2.45
N GLU A 76 -13.72 -12.10 -2.10
CA GLU A 76 -15.04 -12.70 -2.33
C GLU A 76 -16.15 -11.93 -1.62
N ARG A 77 -15.89 -11.50 -0.37
CA ARG A 77 -16.86 -10.70 0.39
C ARG A 77 -17.02 -9.31 -0.19
N LEU A 78 -15.94 -8.61 -0.54
CA LEU A 78 -16.00 -7.32 -1.22
C LEU A 78 -16.82 -7.41 -2.51
N HIS A 79 -16.63 -8.48 -3.30
CA HIS A 79 -17.42 -8.72 -4.50
C HIS A 79 -18.92 -8.86 -4.17
N ALA A 80 -19.26 -9.64 -3.14
CA ALA A 80 -20.65 -9.83 -2.70
C ALA A 80 -21.31 -8.53 -2.22
N TYR A 81 -20.54 -7.60 -1.64
CA TYR A 81 -21.00 -6.26 -1.26
C TYR A 81 -21.05 -5.27 -2.45
N GLY A 82 -20.83 -5.71 -3.68
CA GLY A 82 -20.85 -4.86 -4.88
C GLY A 82 -19.58 -4.06 -5.09
N GLY A 83 -18.48 -4.42 -4.42
CA GLY A 83 -17.18 -3.77 -4.49
C GLY A 83 -16.40 -4.00 -5.78
N ARG A 84 -17.07 -4.00 -6.94
CA ARG A 84 -16.39 -4.04 -8.23
C ARG A 84 -15.50 -2.82 -8.39
N ASP A 85 -14.39 -3.01 -9.10
CA ASP A 85 -13.42 -1.96 -9.40
C ASP A 85 -12.73 -1.39 -8.13
N LEU A 86 -12.88 -2.04 -6.97
CA LEU A 86 -12.26 -1.60 -5.73
C LEU A 86 -10.87 -2.20 -5.54
N VAL A 87 -9.92 -1.35 -5.18
CA VAL A 87 -8.60 -1.74 -4.75
C VAL A 87 -8.42 -1.34 -3.29
N LEU A 88 -8.14 -2.33 -2.44
CA LEU A 88 -7.81 -2.12 -1.03
C LEU A 88 -6.31 -2.30 -0.86
N TRP A 89 -5.62 -1.26 -0.42
CA TRP A 89 -4.19 -1.30 -0.14
C TRP A 89 -3.95 -1.48 1.34
N LEU A 90 -3.36 -2.61 1.72
CA LEU A 90 -2.99 -2.87 3.10
C LEU A 90 -1.69 -2.12 3.44
N PRO A 91 -1.60 -1.52 4.64
CA PRO A 91 -0.34 -0.99 5.11
C PRO A 91 0.69 -2.11 5.32
N PRO A 92 1.99 -1.84 5.12
CA PRO A 92 3.03 -2.85 5.30
C PRO A 92 3.02 -3.43 6.72
N GLY A 93 3.08 -4.76 6.81
CA GLY A 93 3.08 -5.48 8.08
C GLY A 93 1.69 -5.67 8.71
N ALA A 94 0.64 -5.05 8.19
CA ALA A 94 -0.70 -5.20 8.73
C ALA A 94 -1.27 -6.59 8.42
N PRO A 95 -1.86 -7.28 9.42
CA PRO A 95 -2.60 -8.50 9.16
C PRO A 95 -3.94 -8.20 8.47
N LEU A 96 -4.38 -9.13 7.64
CA LEU A 96 -5.76 -9.10 7.13
C LEU A 96 -6.74 -9.38 8.28
N PRO A 97 -7.94 -8.77 8.27
CA PRO A 97 -8.92 -8.92 9.33
C PRO A 97 -9.38 -10.38 9.45
N ASP A 98 -9.66 -10.82 10.68
CA ASP A 98 -10.18 -12.18 10.93
C ASP A 98 -11.64 -12.33 10.47
N ASP A 99 -12.45 -11.27 10.63
CA ASP A 99 -13.83 -11.21 10.16
C ASP A 99 -13.91 -10.48 8.81
N ALA A 100 -13.83 -11.27 7.74
CA ALA A 100 -13.88 -10.76 6.37
C ALA A 100 -15.24 -10.13 6.00
N ASP A 101 -16.34 -10.56 6.63
CA ASP A 101 -17.68 -10.03 6.30
C ASP A 101 -17.84 -8.63 6.89
N HIS A 102 -17.49 -8.45 8.17
CA HIS A 102 -17.48 -7.13 8.80
C HIS A 102 -16.54 -6.17 8.10
N ALA A 103 -15.32 -6.62 7.78
CA ALA A 103 -14.35 -5.80 7.08
C ALA A 103 -14.80 -5.39 5.68
N ALA A 104 -15.39 -6.32 4.91
CA ALA A 104 -15.91 -6.01 3.59
C ALA A 104 -17.07 -5.00 3.64
N GLY A 105 -17.98 -5.13 4.61
CA GLY A 105 -19.04 -4.15 4.83
C GLY A 105 -18.50 -2.75 5.13
N GLN A 106 -17.50 -2.63 6.02
CA GLN A 106 -16.85 -1.36 6.33
C GLN A 106 -16.15 -0.73 5.12
N VAL A 107 -15.46 -1.54 4.32
CA VAL A 107 -14.80 -1.10 3.09
C VAL A 107 -15.82 -0.64 2.06
N ALA A 108 -16.91 -1.40 1.86
CA ALA A 108 -17.97 -1.06 0.92
C ALA A 108 -18.69 0.24 1.32
N ASP A 109 -18.94 0.43 2.62
CA ASP A 109 -19.52 1.67 3.14
C ASP A 109 -18.60 2.87 2.94
N ALA A 110 -17.30 2.72 3.21
CA ALA A 110 -16.31 3.77 2.98
C ALA A 110 -16.11 4.09 1.49
N ALA A 111 -16.33 3.10 0.60
CA ALA A 111 -16.19 3.26 -0.84
C ALA A 111 -17.48 3.66 -1.58
N ARG A 112 -18.58 3.85 -0.84
CA ARG A 112 -19.92 4.08 -1.42
C ARG A 112 -19.97 5.29 -2.34
N ASP A 113 -19.33 6.38 -1.93
CA ASP A 113 -19.37 7.67 -2.62
C ASP A 113 -18.11 7.92 -3.47
N LEU A 114 -17.21 6.93 -3.59
CA LEU A 114 -16.02 7.06 -4.43
C LEU A 114 -16.37 6.82 -5.90
N GLU A 115 -16.01 7.76 -6.76
CA GLU A 115 -16.05 7.61 -8.21
C GLU A 115 -14.80 6.91 -8.76
N VAL A 116 -14.86 6.46 -10.01
CA VAL A 116 -13.71 5.83 -10.69
C VAL A 116 -12.57 6.83 -10.80
N GLY A 117 -11.37 6.42 -10.39
CA GLY A 117 -10.18 7.27 -10.30
C GLY A 117 -10.02 7.94 -8.94
N GLU A 118 -11.04 7.89 -8.07
CA GLU A 118 -10.95 8.45 -6.73
C GLU A 118 -10.36 7.47 -5.72
N LYS A 119 -9.85 8.07 -4.64
CA LYS A 119 -9.27 7.37 -3.49
C LYS A 119 -9.93 7.86 -2.21
N GLY A 120 -10.03 6.96 -1.25
CA GLY A 120 -10.56 7.24 0.08
C GLY A 120 -9.82 6.46 1.15
N GLU A 121 -10.37 6.49 2.35
CA GLU A 121 -9.81 5.82 3.51
C GLU A 121 -10.90 5.04 4.23
N VAL A 122 -10.54 3.87 4.76
CA VAL A 122 -11.37 3.08 5.67
C VAL A 122 -10.63 2.94 7.01
N ALA A 123 -11.30 3.18 8.12
CA ALA A 123 -10.70 3.13 9.45
C ALA A 123 -11.15 1.87 10.20
N PHE A 124 -10.19 1.04 10.59
CA PHE A 124 -10.42 -0.12 11.44
C PHE A 124 -10.09 0.22 12.89
N LYS A 125 -10.98 -0.17 13.81
CA LYS A 125 -10.76 0.04 15.24
C LYS A 125 -9.77 -0.99 15.77
N VAL A 126 -8.65 -0.52 16.31
CA VAL A 126 -7.57 -1.37 16.84
C VAL A 126 -7.30 -1.06 18.30
N ASP A 127 -6.81 -2.04 19.04
CA ASP A 127 -6.45 -1.84 20.45
C ASP A 127 -5.10 -1.15 20.59
N VAL A 128 -5.08 -0.13 21.44
CA VAL A 128 -3.91 0.65 21.81
C VAL A 128 -3.83 0.66 23.34
N ALA A 129 -2.65 0.37 23.89
CA ALA A 129 -2.47 0.28 25.33
C ALA A 129 -1.69 1.49 25.87
N VAL A 130 -2.20 2.10 26.93
CA VAL A 130 -1.54 3.18 27.67
C VAL A 130 -1.25 2.69 29.07
N ARG A 131 0.02 2.76 29.50
CA ARG A 131 0.44 2.38 30.85
C ARG A 131 1.16 3.53 31.53
N LYS A 132 0.80 3.82 32.78
CA LYS A 132 1.56 4.76 33.62
C LYS A 132 2.75 4.05 34.24
N THR A 133 3.94 4.59 34.05
CA THR A 133 5.21 4.01 34.57
C THR A 133 5.83 4.82 35.70
N GLY A 134 5.50 6.11 35.80
CA GLY A 134 6.00 6.98 36.86
C GLY A 134 5.08 8.19 37.06
N SER A 135 5.17 8.81 38.23
CA SER A 135 4.37 9.99 38.59
C SER A 135 5.08 11.32 38.33
N ASP A 136 6.39 11.29 38.14
CA ASP A 136 7.20 12.47 37.91
C ASP A 136 7.33 12.81 36.42
N GLY A 137 7.54 14.08 36.10
CA GLY A 137 7.77 14.52 34.72
C GLY A 137 6.51 14.60 33.85
N SER A 138 6.75 14.71 32.54
CA SER A 138 5.70 14.88 31.52
C SER A 138 6.14 14.29 30.19
N TYR A 139 6.26 12.96 30.18
CA TYR A 139 6.82 12.24 29.04
C TYR A 139 6.02 10.99 28.72
N MET A 140 5.90 10.70 27.42
CA MET A 140 5.29 9.48 26.92
C MET A 140 6.23 8.83 25.90
N SER A 141 6.67 7.61 26.20
CA SER A 141 7.33 6.77 25.22
C SER A 141 6.27 6.15 24.31
N VAL A 142 6.41 6.29 22.99
CA VAL A 142 5.44 5.81 22.01
C VAL A 142 6.06 4.75 21.11
N LEU A 143 5.43 3.57 21.06
CA LEU A 143 5.77 2.46 20.15
C LEU A 143 4.70 2.33 19.05
N GLY A 144 5.11 1.90 17.85
CA GLY A 144 4.20 1.59 16.74
C GLY A 144 3.83 2.79 15.86
N GLY A 145 2.62 2.79 15.29
CA GLY A 145 2.20 3.76 14.26
C GLY A 145 2.22 5.23 14.69
N LEU A 146 2.10 5.48 15.99
CA LEU A 146 2.15 6.83 16.57
C LEU A 146 3.57 7.27 16.98
N SER A 147 4.59 6.44 16.78
CA SER A 147 5.96 6.72 17.22
C SER A 147 6.50 8.05 16.65
N GLN A 148 6.17 8.41 15.40
CA GLN A 148 6.61 9.68 14.82
C GLN A 148 5.91 10.91 15.42
N GLN A 149 4.80 10.72 16.11
CA GLN A 149 4.04 11.77 16.79
C GLN A 149 4.44 11.91 18.27
N TRP A 150 5.47 11.18 18.74
CA TRP A 150 5.90 11.17 20.16
C TRP A 150 6.05 12.57 20.78
N ALA A 151 6.58 13.52 20.00
CA ALA A 151 6.82 14.89 20.47
C ALA A 151 5.51 15.61 20.84
N ARG A 152 4.38 15.23 20.21
CA ARG A 152 3.07 15.81 20.49
C ARG A 152 2.51 15.36 21.83
N PHE A 153 2.93 14.23 22.37
CA PHE A 153 2.51 13.76 23.69
C PHE A 153 3.34 14.37 24.84
N THR A 154 4.57 14.78 24.53
CA THR A 154 5.50 15.33 25.52
C THR A 154 4.98 16.67 26.04
N ASN A 155 5.11 16.93 27.34
CA ASN A 155 4.57 18.11 28.04
C ASN A 155 3.03 18.19 28.14
N GLN A 156 2.29 17.20 27.64
CA GLN A 156 0.82 17.17 27.73
C GLN A 156 0.29 16.17 28.77
N VAL A 157 1.15 15.29 29.28
CA VAL A 157 0.79 14.21 30.22
C VAL A 157 1.35 14.46 31.62
N MET A 158 0.65 13.99 32.64
CA MET A 158 1.01 14.22 34.05
C MET A 158 1.69 12.97 34.63
N GLY A 159 3.00 12.85 34.37
CA GLY A 159 3.86 11.72 34.75
C GLY A 159 4.55 11.08 33.55
N GLU A 160 4.99 9.85 33.74
CA GLU A 160 5.63 9.03 32.70
C GLU A 160 4.70 7.93 32.21
N TYR A 161 4.61 7.79 30.89
CA TYR A 161 3.71 6.85 30.24
C TYR A 161 4.42 6.06 29.14
N GLN A 162 3.88 4.87 28.89
CA GLN A 162 4.19 4.06 27.72
C GLN A 162 2.90 3.87 26.92
N LEU A 163 2.96 4.22 25.64
CA LEU A 163 1.92 4.04 24.66
C LEU A 163 2.36 2.96 23.67
N ASP A 164 1.63 1.85 23.64
CA ASP A 164 1.79 0.79 22.64
C ASP A 164 0.70 0.93 21.58
N ALA A 165 1.08 1.51 20.44
CA ALA A 165 0.27 1.67 19.25
C ALA A 165 0.77 0.76 18.11
N SER A 166 1.32 -0.42 18.44
CA SER A 166 1.85 -1.36 17.44
C SER A 166 0.79 -1.93 16.48
N ASN A 167 -0.49 -1.89 16.89
CA ASN A 167 -1.61 -2.30 16.03
C ASN A 167 -2.08 -1.19 15.07
N ILE A 168 -1.52 0.03 15.17
CA ILE A 168 -1.73 1.08 14.18
C ILE A 168 -0.58 0.98 13.17
N TYR A 169 -0.87 0.54 11.96
CA TYR A 169 0.10 0.40 10.89
C TYR A 169 0.12 1.64 10.00
N ARG A 170 -1.02 2.33 9.87
CA ARG A 170 -1.13 3.58 9.12
C ARG A 170 -2.07 4.57 9.83
N LEU A 171 -1.59 5.81 9.89
CA LEU A 171 -2.35 6.96 10.37
C LEU A 171 -3.22 7.53 9.24
N PRO A 172 -4.36 8.18 9.56
CA PRO A 172 -5.15 8.88 8.57
C PRO A 172 -4.34 10.01 7.92
N GLU A 173 -4.63 10.34 6.65
CA GLU A 173 -4.02 11.47 5.95
C GLU A 173 -4.41 12.82 6.55
N ASP A 174 -5.62 12.91 7.13
CA ASP A 174 -6.12 14.12 7.75
C ASP A 174 -5.41 14.40 9.09
N GLU A 175 -4.57 15.44 9.08
CA GLU A 175 -3.82 15.92 10.23
C GLU A 175 -4.71 16.31 11.42
N GLN A 176 -5.95 16.73 11.16
CA GLN A 176 -6.92 17.02 12.22
C GLN A 176 -7.34 15.72 12.94
N LYS A 177 -7.55 14.63 12.21
CA LYS A 177 -7.86 13.31 12.81
C LYS A 177 -6.68 12.78 13.64
N ILE A 178 -5.45 12.97 13.14
CA ILE A 178 -4.23 12.63 13.91
C ILE A 178 -4.22 13.40 15.23
N THR A 179 -4.47 14.71 15.18
CA THR A 179 -4.49 15.57 16.37
C THR A 179 -5.57 15.13 17.35
N GLN A 180 -6.79 14.86 16.89
CA GLN A 180 -7.88 14.34 17.72
C GLN A 180 -7.52 13.02 18.41
N MET A 181 -6.84 12.11 17.70
CA MET A 181 -6.38 10.84 18.27
C MET A 181 -5.31 11.06 19.35
N VAL A 182 -4.36 11.98 19.12
CA VAL A 182 -3.36 12.36 20.14
C VAL A 182 -4.03 12.94 21.38
N ASP A 183 -4.93 13.91 21.21
CA ASP A 183 -5.64 14.57 22.32
C ASP A 183 -6.46 13.57 23.15
N PHE A 184 -7.14 12.64 22.46
CA PHE A 184 -7.87 11.56 23.12
C PHE A 184 -6.94 10.66 23.96
N LEU A 185 -5.79 10.26 23.42
CA LEU A 185 -4.83 9.41 24.14
C LEU A 185 -4.16 10.14 25.31
N VAL A 186 -3.91 11.44 25.18
CA VAL A 186 -3.44 12.31 26.29
C VAL A 186 -4.48 12.35 27.41
N LEU A 187 -5.76 12.54 27.05
CA LEU A 187 -6.86 12.52 28.02
C LEU A 187 -6.94 11.19 28.76
N VAL A 188 -6.84 10.07 28.03
CA VAL A 188 -6.82 8.71 28.60
C VAL A 188 -5.64 8.54 29.56
N ALA A 189 -4.43 8.92 29.13
CA ALA A 189 -3.22 8.83 29.96
C ALA A 189 -3.37 9.59 31.28
N ASN A 190 -3.84 10.84 31.22
CA ASN A 190 -4.06 11.69 32.38
C ASN A 190 -5.17 11.18 33.33
N GLY A 191 -6.07 10.32 32.82
CA GLY A 191 -7.05 9.59 33.62
C GLY A 191 -6.46 8.46 34.47
N ILE A 192 -5.30 7.92 34.11
CA ILE A 192 -4.65 6.81 34.83
C ILE A 192 -3.96 7.36 36.08
N ARG A 193 -4.50 7.05 37.26
CA ARG A 193 -4.03 7.60 38.55
C ARG A 193 -2.89 6.81 39.19
N LYS A 194 -2.82 5.50 38.98
CA LYS A 194 -1.87 4.60 39.66
C LYS A 194 -0.78 4.15 38.70
N GLU A 195 0.45 4.16 39.18
CA GLU A 195 1.58 3.55 38.47
C GLU A 195 1.38 2.04 38.30
N GLY A 196 1.93 1.49 37.21
CA GLY A 196 1.80 0.08 36.85
C GLY A 196 0.45 -0.29 36.24
N VAL A 197 -0.55 0.60 36.27
CA VAL A 197 -1.85 0.36 35.65
C VAL A 197 -1.78 0.65 34.15
N ALA A 198 -2.24 -0.32 33.37
CA ALA A 198 -2.47 -0.20 31.94
C ALA A 198 -3.97 -0.07 31.65
N THR A 199 -4.31 0.65 30.59
CA THR A 199 -5.65 0.76 30.04
C THR A 199 -5.58 0.59 28.55
N THR A 200 -6.47 -0.22 27.99
CA THR A 200 -6.62 -0.41 26.55
C THR A 200 -7.77 0.46 26.06
N VAL A 201 -7.53 1.19 24.97
CA VAL A 201 -8.53 2.00 24.28
C VAL A 201 -8.50 1.69 22.79
N LYS A 202 -9.55 2.11 22.07
CA LYS A 202 -9.63 1.94 20.62
C LYS A 202 -8.94 3.11 19.91
N GLY A 203 -7.92 2.80 19.12
CA GLY A 203 -7.36 3.67 18.09
C GLY A 203 -7.96 3.37 16.71
N GLU A 204 -7.45 4.04 15.70
CA GLU A 204 -7.82 3.84 14.30
C GLU A 204 -6.59 3.47 13.47
N ASP A 205 -6.68 2.34 12.78
CA ASP A 205 -5.75 1.95 11.73
C ASP A 205 -6.40 2.20 10.38
N THR A 206 -5.84 3.11 9.60
CA THR A 206 -6.50 3.67 8.40
C THR A 206 -5.92 3.05 7.14
N TRP A 207 -6.73 2.32 6.37
CA TRP A 207 -6.30 1.68 5.12
C TRP A 207 -6.80 2.47 3.92
N ARG A 208 -6.08 2.36 2.80
CA ARG A 208 -6.43 3.06 1.57
C ARG A 208 -7.37 2.22 0.74
N ILE A 209 -8.43 2.87 0.26
CA ILE A 209 -9.33 2.34 -0.74
C ILE A 209 -9.24 3.21 -2.00
N GLN A 210 -9.39 2.59 -3.15
CA GLN A 210 -9.37 3.27 -4.44
C GLN A 210 -10.40 2.59 -5.34
N ARG A 211 -11.11 3.37 -6.15
CA ARG A 211 -11.91 2.81 -7.25
C ARG A 211 -11.15 3.01 -8.55
N LEU A 212 -10.86 1.92 -9.25
CA LEU A 212 -9.94 1.91 -10.38
C LEU A 212 -10.61 1.34 -11.63
N GLY A 213 -10.69 2.13 -12.69
CA GLY A 213 -11.41 1.75 -13.91
C GLY A 213 -10.70 0.64 -14.69
N GLY A 214 -11.44 -0.31 -15.23
CA GLY A 214 -10.88 -1.43 -16.01
C GLY A 214 -10.39 -2.61 -15.17
N VAL A 215 -10.70 -2.62 -13.87
CA VAL A 215 -10.56 -3.78 -13.00
C VAL A 215 -11.97 -4.26 -12.65
N GLU A 216 -12.38 -5.46 -13.05
CA GLU A 216 -13.78 -5.91 -12.87
C GLU A 216 -14.06 -6.57 -11.50
N GLU A 217 -12.99 -6.93 -10.78
CA GLU A 217 -13.02 -7.68 -9.53
C GLU A 217 -12.26 -6.93 -8.43
N PRO A 218 -12.71 -6.95 -7.16
CA PRO A 218 -11.95 -6.31 -6.10
C PRO A 218 -10.53 -6.90 -5.97
N ILE A 219 -9.55 -6.03 -5.76
CA ILE A 219 -8.15 -6.41 -5.56
C ILE A 219 -7.70 -5.96 -4.18
N VAL A 220 -7.27 -6.92 -3.36
CA VAL A 220 -6.61 -6.66 -2.09
C VAL A 220 -5.09 -6.73 -2.31
N VAL A 221 -4.40 -5.59 -2.19
CA VAL A 221 -2.94 -5.49 -2.33
C VAL A 221 -2.32 -5.65 -0.96
N CYS A 222 -1.68 -6.79 -0.71
CA CYS A 222 -1.08 -7.11 0.57
C CYS A 222 0.19 -7.96 0.44
N ALA A 223 0.92 -8.06 1.54
CA ALA A 223 2.04 -8.98 1.72
C ALA A 223 1.91 -9.62 3.12
N PRO A 224 2.55 -10.78 3.37
CA PRO A 224 2.58 -11.38 4.70
C PRO A 224 3.09 -10.38 5.76
N PRO A 225 2.51 -10.33 6.96
CA PRO A 225 2.88 -9.39 8.02
C PRO A 225 4.38 -9.41 8.40
N THR A 226 5.03 -10.55 8.21
CA THR A 226 6.46 -10.76 8.49
C THR A 226 7.39 -10.12 7.45
N SER A 227 6.85 -9.56 6.38
CA SER A 227 7.61 -8.95 5.29
C SER A 227 8.18 -7.60 5.73
N VAL A 228 9.35 -7.61 6.36
CA VAL A 228 10.10 -6.38 6.65
C VAL A 228 10.80 -5.92 5.38
N VAL A 229 10.45 -4.72 4.94
CA VAL A 229 11.04 -4.10 3.74
C VAL A 229 11.99 -2.98 4.17
N ASP A 230 13.30 -3.22 4.02
CA ASP A 230 14.34 -2.20 4.12
C ASP A 230 14.93 -1.85 2.73
N GLY A 231 15.78 -0.83 2.66
CA GLY A 231 16.37 -0.41 1.38
C GLY A 231 17.29 -1.46 0.73
N ARG A 232 17.82 -2.44 1.48
CA ARG A 232 18.59 -3.56 0.90
C ARG A 232 17.64 -4.57 0.26
N MET A 233 16.55 -4.87 0.96
CA MET A 233 15.48 -5.73 0.49
C MET A 233 14.83 -5.16 -0.77
N VAL A 234 14.48 -3.88 -0.79
CA VAL A 234 13.91 -3.22 -1.99
C VAL A 234 14.85 -3.35 -3.18
N ARG A 235 16.16 -3.09 -3.02
CA ARG A 235 17.14 -3.28 -4.12
C ARG A 235 17.26 -4.74 -4.57
N ARG A 236 17.11 -5.70 -3.67
CA ARG A 236 17.10 -7.13 -4.01
C ARG A 236 15.85 -7.49 -4.82
N LEU A 237 14.68 -7.05 -4.34
CA LEU A 237 13.39 -7.27 -4.99
C LEU A 237 13.36 -6.59 -6.36
N MET A 238 13.81 -5.34 -6.46
CA MET A 238 13.86 -4.61 -7.72
C MET A 238 14.75 -5.29 -8.77
N ARG A 239 15.96 -5.72 -8.40
CA ARG A 239 16.84 -6.49 -9.31
C ARG A 239 16.23 -7.81 -9.74
N ARG A 240 15.52 -8.49 -8.83
CA ARG A 240 14.82 -9.74 -9.15
C ARG A 240 13.67 -9.48 -10.12
N SER A 241 12.76 -8.57 -9.77
CA SER A 241 11.57 -8.27 -10.56
C SER A 241 11.91 -7.71 -11.95
N LEU A 242 12.95 -6.88 -12.08
CA LEU A 242 13.43 -6.41 -13.38
C LEU A 242 13.97 -7.54 -14.26
N ARG A 243 14.70 -8.51 -13.68
CA ARG A 243 15.19 -9.68 -14.43
C ARG A 243 14.06 -10.61 -14.84
N GLU A 244 13.14 -10.90 -13.92
CA GLU A 244 11.95 -11.70 -14.23
C GLU A 244 11.11 -11.03 -15.33
N ALA A 245 10.99 -9.70 -15.29
CA ALA A 245 10.31 -8.94 -16.32
C ALA A 245 11.05 -9.02 -17.67
N ASP A 246 12.37 -8.87 -17.68
CA ASP A 246 13.20 -9.01 -18.88
C ASP A 246 13.14 -10.44 -19.48
N GLU A 247 13.06 -11.48 -18.65
CA GLU A 247 12.85 -12.86 -19.13
C GLU A 247 11.50 -13.04 -19.84
N VAL A 248 10.47 -12.29 -19.43
CA VAL A 248 9.12 -12.38 -20.01
C VAL A 248 8.96 -11.52 -21.26
N ILE A 249 9.55 -10.32 -21.29
CA ILE A 249 9.34 -9.33 -22.37
C ILE A 249 10.61 -8.88 -23.11
N GLY A 250 11.80 -9.36 -22.75
CA GLY A 250 13.08 -8.86 -23.28
C GLY A 250 13.31 -9.13 -24.77
N GLY A 251 12.63 -10.14 -25.33
CA GLY A 251 12.63 -10.41 -26.77
C GLY A 251 11.53 -9.67 -27.54
N ALA A 252 10.65 -8.94 -26.85
CA ALA A 252 9.56 -8.21 -27.50
C ALA A 252 10.07 -6.90 -28.09
N SER A 253 9.66 -6.62 -29.33
CA SER A 253 9.87 -5.33 -29.97
C SER A 253 8.81 -4.32 -29.55
N GLY A 254 9.19 -3.05 -29.41
CA GLY A 254 8.27 -1.96 -29.05
C GLY A 254 8.62 -1.35 -27.69
N PHE A 255 7.71 -0.52 -27.19
CA PHE A 255 7.92 0.26 -25.96
C PHE A 255 7.84 -0.64 -24.71
N ARG A 256 8.75 -0.50 -23.76
CA ARG A 256 8.85 -1.36 -22.57
C ARG A 256 8.61 -0.60 -21.28
N ILE A 257 7.59 -1.01 -20.53
CA ILE A 257 7.23 -0.40 -19.25
C ILE A 257 7.50 -1.35 -18.09
N ALA A 258 8.24 -0.89 -17.07
CA ALA A 258 8.39 -1.60 -15.80
C ALA A 258 7.56 -0.90 -14.72
N SER A 259 6.36 -1.39 -14.44
CA SER A 259 5.48 -0.81 -13.43
C SER A 259 5.83 -1.35 -12.04
N MET A 260 6.55 -0.55 -11.26
CA MET A 260 7.02 -0.92 -9.92
C MET A 260 5.88 -0.83 -8.92
N VAL A 261 5.45 -1.95 -8.35
CA VAL A 261 4.36 -1.95 -7.34
C VAL A 261 4.94 -2.18 -5.95
N THR A 262 4.69 -1.27 -5.02
CA THR A 262 5.18 -1.42 -3.64
C THR A 262 4.09 -1.14 -2.60
N LEU A 263 4.30 -1.69 -1.40
CA LEU A 263 3.50 -1.39 -0.23
C LEU A 263 4.28 -0.39 0.63
N ALA A 264 3.69 0.78 0.84
CA ALA A 264 4.18 1.77 1.78
C ALA A 264 3.00 2.46 2.46
N ASN A 265 3.26 3.19 3.55
CA ASN A 265 2.23 3.98 4.21
C ASN A 265 1.84 5.25 3.45
N SER A 266 2.76 5.76 2.62
CA SER A 266 2.52 6.87 1.71
C SER A 266 3.60 6.92 0.64
N LEU A 267 3.36 7.70 -0.41
CA LEU A 267 4.32 7.97 -1.48
C LEU A 267 5.63 8.63 -0.97
N ASP A 268 5.60 9.34 0.15
CA ASP A 268 6.79 9.98 0.73
C ASP A 268 7.62 9.07 1.64
N ARG A 269 7.08 7.89 1.97
CA ARG A 269 7.72 6.90 2.85
C ARG A 269 8.22 5.66 2.12
N GLU A 270 8.03 5.62 0.80
CA GLU A 270 8.56 4.55 -0.03
C GLU A 270 10.10 4.59 -0.10
N LEU A 271 10.73 3.42 -0.23
CA LEU A 271 12.20 3.28 -0.25
C LEU A 271 12.76 3.02 -1.65
N VAL A 272 11.90 2.91 -2.66
CA VAL A 272 12.22 2.61 -4.08
C VAL A 272 13.00 3.75 -4.71
N THR A 273 12.59 5.01 -4.54
CA THR A 273 13.32 6.16 -5.11
C THR A 273 14.77 6.21 -4.59
N THR A 274 14.97 5.91 -3.31
CA THR A 274 16.32 5.85 -2.74
C THR A 274 17.08 4.60 -3.21
N ALA A 275 16.39 3.45 -3.30
CA ALA A 275 16.97 2.21 -3.77
C ALA A 275 17.46 2.29 -5.23
N LEU A 276 16.73 2.98 -6.09
CA LEU A 276 17.02 3.17 -7.51
C LEU A 276 18.42 3.75 -7.75
N ARG A 277 18.86 4.68 -6.89
CA ARG A 277 20.21 5.31 -6.97
C ARG A 277 21.36 4.31 -6.84
N GLY A 278 21.10 3.12 -6.28
CA GLY A 278 22.07 2.04 -6.13
C GLY A 278 21.86 0.86 -7.09
N ILE A 279 21.00 1.01 -8.10
CA ILE A 279 20.80 0.02 -9.16
C ILE A 279 21.80 0.27 -10.28
N ASP A 280 22.28 -0.81 -10.90
CA ASP A 280 23.13 -0.74 -12.08
C ASP A 280 22.36 -0.09 -13.25
N PRO A 281 22.83 1.04 -13.81
CA PRO A 281 22.17 1.69 -14.94
C PRO A 281 21.95 0.76 -16.15
N LEU A 282 22.79 -0.26 -16.33
CA LEU A 282 22.61 -1.23 -17.43
C LEU A 282 21.33 -2.06 -17.28
N LEU A 283 20.83 -2.28 -16.06
CA LEU A 283 19.54 -2.95 -15.83
C LEU A 283 18.34 -2.06 -16.17
N LEU A 284 18.57 -0.74 -16.32
CA LEU A 284 17.53 0.25 -16.59
C LEU A 284 17.51 0.68 -18.07
N ALA A 285 18.59 0.41 -18.82
CA ALA A 285 18.82 0.95 -20.16
C ALA A 285 17.77 0.51 -21.19
N ASP A 286 17.21 -0.70 -21.04
CA ASP A 286 16.25 -1.27 -21.99
C ASP A 286 14.78 -0.98 -21.63
N TRP A 287 14.54 -0.13 -20.62
CA TRP A 287 13.20 0.29 -20.20
C TRP A 287 12.91 1.69 -20.69
N ASP A 288 11.73 1.89 -21.28
CA ASP A 288 11.32 3.18 -21.82
C ASP A 288 10.55 4.02 -20.79
N TYR A 289 9.89 3.39 -19.83
CA TYR A 289 9.12 4.07 -18.79
C TYR A 289 9.06 3.23 -17.50
N MET A 290 9.13 3.87 -16.35
CA MET A 290 9.08 3.20 -15.05
C MET A 290 8.24 3.99 -14.05
N PRO A 291 6.93 3.74 -13.95
CA PRO A 291 6.11 4.30 -12.89
C PRO A 291 6.27 3.48 -11.59
N LEU A 292 6.33 4.17 -10.47
CA LEU A 292 6.13 3.63 -9.12
C LEU A 292 4.66 3.76 -8.76
N LEU A 293 4.05 2.64 -8.41
CA LEU A 293 2.66 2.49 -7.97
C LEU A 293 2.68 2.15 -6.48
N VAL A 294 2.11 3.03 -5.66
CA VAL A 294 2.11 2.87 -4.20
C VAL A 294 0.89 3.53 -3.59
N ASP A 295 0.15 2.76 -2.81
CA ASP A 295 -0.99 3.26 -2.03
C ASP A 295 -2.03 4.04 -2.85
N GLY A 296 -2.32 3.56 -4.06
CA GLY A 296 -3.24 4.22 -5.01
C GLY A 296 -2.68 5.51 -5.62
N GLN A 297 -1.39 5.78 -5.46
CA GLN A 297 -0.69 6.93 -6.04
C GLN A 297 0.39 6.46 -7.01
N THR A 298 0.81 7.37 -7.90
CA THR A 298 1.83 7.12 -8.89
C THR A 298 2.95 8.15 -8.82
N ARG A 299 4.19 7.73 -9.08
CA ARG A 299 5.38 8.60 -9.23
C ARG A 299 6.23 8.08 -10.38
N THR A 300 6.64 8.94 -11.29
CA THR A 300 7.56 8.55 -12.35
C THR A 300 8.98 8.38 -11.80
N LEU A 301 9.58 7.20 -12.01
CA LEU A 301 10.98 6.92 -11.68
C LEU A 301 11.89 7.09 -12.91
N LEU A 302 11.40 6.68 -14.08
CA LEU A 302 12.02 6.90 -15.38
C LEU A 302 10.96 7.49 -16.31
N GLU A 303 11.23 8.68 -16.83
CA GLU A 303 10.38 9.36 -17.81
C GLU A 303 10.33 8.58 -19.14
N PRO A 304 9.23 8.68 -19.91
CA PRO A 304 9.13 8.08 -21.24
C PRO A 304 10.32 8.47 -22.14
N SER A 305 11.03 7.47 -22.67
CA SER A 305 12.19 7.65 -23.56
C SER A 305 11.85 8.34 -24.89
N ALA A 306 10.59 8.24 -25.31
CA ALA A 306 10.00 8.93 -26.45
C ALA A 306 8.62 9.47 -26.06
N PRO A 307 8.19 10.61 -26.61
CA PRO A 307 6.81 11.06 -26.46
C PRO A 307 5.89 9.99 -27.06
N LEU A 308 5.01 9.45 -26.23
CA LEU A 308 3.91 8.59 -26.68
C LEU A 308 2.75 9.44 -27.24
N TRP A 309 3.01 10.68 -27.67
CA TRP A 309 2.01 11.66 -28.16
C TRP A 309 2.51 12.41 -29.39
#